data_AF-A0A0B8T1S3-F1
#
_entry.id   AF-A0A0B8T1S3-F1
#
_cell.length_a   1.000
_cell.length_b   1.000
_cell.length_c   1.000
_cell.angle_alpha   90.00
_cell.angle_beta   90.00
_cell.angle_gamma   90.00
#
_symmetry.space_group_name_H-M   'P 1'
#
loop_
_entity.id
_entity.type
_entity.pdbx_description
1 polymer ?
#
loop_
_entity_poly.entity_id
_entity_poly.type
_entity_poly.pdbx_seq_one_letter_code
_entity_poly.pdbx_strand_id
1 'polypeptide(L)'
;MFKLFKVMLYILLCAFSFDLHGQNVKYQTDKHVVNQQERMVFKQWHRKKFTPTRGFLSLNYQYWLTWGLHPNYPKTDLRPLSAGGPQSRRLLMVAAMKSTEEAYKLHADTLRNTALSETANYAGIASQTDPLWQLYYKKEFQDLLEFNEADLFAGLEPSVKDYVEQGGSADWYRKESQMLRERLEAVRTTNLDRGSRIIAYHRMLGEYRKLLAIWETKRQRASLYLSIKGKVNALQENSTVAMAARGKSDLQIADDILSRAKL
;
A
#
# COMPACT_ATOMS: atom_id res chain seq x y z
N MET A 1 -47.32 76.27 74.80
CA MET A 1 -48.37 75.73 73.91
C MET A 1 -47.84 75.38 72.50
N PHE A 2 -47.10 76.26 71.82
CA PHE A 2 -46.59 76.02 70.45
C PHE A 2 -45.63 74.83 70.25
N LYS A 3 -44.82 74.45 71.25
CA LYS A 3 -43.88 73.30 71.13
C LYS A 3 -44.61 71.96 71.12
N LEU A 4 -45.67 71.79 71.92
CA LEU A 4 -46.46 70.55 71.92
C LEU A 4 -47.20 70.34 70.60
N PHE A 5 -47.73 71.42 69.99
CA PHE A 5 -48.43 71.33 68.70
C PHE A 5 -47.50 70.90 67.56
N LYS A 6 -46.25 71.39 67.53
CA LYS A 6 -45.25 70.94 66.56
C LYS A 6 -44.90 69.47 66.72
N VAL A 7 -44.69 69.00 67.95
CA VAL A 7 -44.39 67.58 68.22
C VAL A 7 -45.55 66.69 67.79
N MET A 8 -46.80 67.10 68.07
CA MET A 8 -47.98 66.35 67.65
C MET A 8 -48.13 66.31 66.12
N LEU A 9 -47.83 67.42 65.42
CA LEU A 9 -47.83 67.48 63.96
C LEU A 9 -46.79 66.54 63.34
N TYR A 10 -45.58 66.47 63.90
CA TYR A 10 -44.54 65.55 63.43
C TYR A 10 -44.93 64.09 63.65
N ILE A 11 -45.53 63.75 64.80
CA ILE A 11 -46.02 62.40 65.08
C ILE A 11 -47.15 62.03 64.10
N LEU A 12 -48.04 62.96 63.78
CA LEU A 12 -49.14 62.73 62.83
C LEU A 12 -48.65 62.55 61.38
N LEU A 13 -47.62 63.29 60.97
CA LEU A 13 -46.95 63.11 59.68
C LEU A 13 -46.19 61.78 59.59
N CYS A 14 -45.54 61.33 60.67
CA CYS A 14 -44.89 60.03 60.73
C CYS A 14 -45.89 58.87 60.74
N ALA A 15 -47.05 59.02 61.41
CA ALA A 15 -48.09 57.99 61.43
C ALA A 15 -48.72 57.75 60.05
N PHE A 16 -48.84 58.80 59.21
CA PHE A 16 -49.35 58.69 57.84
C PHE A 16 -48.38 58.01 56.84
N SER A 17 -47.13 57.74 57.26
CA SER A 17 -46.12 57.13 56.39
C SER A 17 -46.19 55.58 56.36
N PHE A 18 -46.99 54.96 57.23
CA PHE A 18 -47.04 53.50 57.37
C PHE A 18 -47.97 52.78 56.36
N ASP A 19 -48.79 53.49 55.59
CA ASP A 19 -49.72 52.90 54.60
C ASP A 19 -49.17 52.87 53.16
N LEU A 20 -47.86 52.90 52.96
CA LEU A 20 -47.25 52.72 51.65
C LEU A 20 -47.15 51.23 51.28
N HIS A 21 -48.27 50.63 50.91
CA HIS A 21 -48.33 49.31 50.23
C HIS A 21 -47.85 49.44 48.77
N GLY A 22 -46.59 49.82 48.58
CA GLY A 22 -46.00 50.11 47.28
C GLY A 22 -45.20 48.95 46.73
N GLN A 23 -45.86 47.83 46.36
CA GLN A 23 -45.49 46.92 45.26
C GLN A 23 -46.29 45.61 45.33
N ASN A 24 -47.54 45.64 44.88
CA ASN A 24 -48.16 44.43 44.36
C ASN A 24 -47.59 44.19 42.95
N VAL A 25 -46.76 43.16 42.78
CA VAL A 25 -46.35 42.67 41.45
C VAL A 25 -47.58 42.09 40.78
N LYS A 26 -48.33 42.94 40.08
CA LYS A 26 -49.45 42.49 39.24
C LYS A 26 -48.84 41.87 37.99
N TYR A 27 -49.00 40.56 37.83
CA TYR A 27 -48.75 39.88 36.55
C TYR A 27 -49.74 40.42 35.52
N GLN A 28 -49.33 41.45 34.77
CA GLN A 28 -50.07 41.90 33.60
C GLN A 28 -49.81 40.94 32.44
N THR A 29 -50.67 39.94 32.29
CA THR A 29 -50.72 39.10 31.10
C THR A 29 -51.43 39.84 29.98
N ASP A 30 -50.75 40.80 29.36
CA ASP A 30 -51.25 41.43 28.14
C ASP A 30 -51.11 40.44 26.98
N LYS A 31 -52.23 40.12 26.33
CA LYS A 31 -52.28 39.30 25.12
C LYS A 31 -51.33 39.80 24.03
N HIS A 32 -51.08 41.12 23.93
CA HIS A 32 -50.20 41.70 22.94
C HIS A 32 -48.73 41.39 23.22
N VAL A 33 -48.33 41.48 24.50
CA VAL A 33 -46.98 41.16 24.98
C VAL A 33 -46.70 39.66 24.90
N VAL A 34 -47.65 38.83 25.34
CA VAL A 34 -47.54 37.36 25.24
C VAL A 34 -47.36 36.94 23.78
N ASN A 35 -48.18 37.47 22.87
CA ASN A 35 -48.04 37.20 21.44
C ASN A 35 -46.67 37.67 20.90
N GLN A 36 -46.10 38.78 21.40
CA GLN A 36 -44.75 39.24 20.98
C GLN A 36 -43.65 38.27 21.45
N GLN A 37 -43.70 37.83 22.71
CA GLN A 37 -42.73 36.90 23.28
C GLN A 37 -42.74 35.53 22.58
N GLU A 38 -43.92 34.97 22.31
CA GLU A 38 -44.05 33.68 21.62
C GLU A 38 -43.47 33.68 20.18
N ARG A 39 -43.33 34.87 19.58
CA ARG A 39 -42.79 35.07 18.22
C ARG A 39 -41.28 35.24 18.18
N MET A 40 -40.64 35.68 19.27
CA MET A 40 -39.19 35.82 19.33
C MET A 40 -38.47 34.48 19.42
N VAL A 41 -39.17 33.46 19.95
CA VAL A 41 -38.55 32.20 20.30
C VAL A 41 -38.86 31.13 19.25
N PHE A 42 -40.05 30.52 19.16
CA PHE A 42 -40.14 29.32 18.28
C PHE A 42 -41.51 28.96 17.67
N LYS A 43 -42.65 29.46 18.18
CA LYS A 43 -43.94 28.78 17.94
C LYS A 43 -44.50 28.97 16.53
N GLN A 44 -45.00 30.16 16.15
CA GLN A 44 -45.69 30.35 14.86
C GLN A 44 -45.71 31.82 14.40
N TRP A 45 -45.41 32.09 13.11
CA TRP A 45 -45.49 33.43 12.50
C TRP A 45 -46.84 33.64 11.78
N HIS A 46 -47.91 33.81 12.54
CA HIS A 46 -49.25 34.01 11.96
C HIS A 46 -49.65 35.48 11.92
N ARG A 47 -50.01 35.95 10.71
CA ARG A 47 -50.41 37.35 10.48
C ARG A 47 -51.59 37.80 11.36
N LYS A 48 -52.52 36.90 11.64
CA LYS A 48 -53.70 37.15 12.48
C LYS A 48 -53.37 37.36 13.97
N LYS A 49 -52.18 36.99 14.42
CA LYS A 49 -51.72 37.19 15.81
C LYS A 49 -51.02 38.54 16.02
N PHE A 50 -50.75 39.33 14.96
CA PHE A 50 -50.19 40.68 15.10
C PHE A 50 -51.24 41.63 15.64
N THR A 51 -51.11 41.88 16.93
CA THR A 51 -51.95 42.80 17.67
C THR A 51 -51.01 43.65 18.55
N PRO A 52 -51.36 44.91 18.85
CA PRO A 52 -52.53 45.67 18.37
C PRO A 52 -52.49 45.87 16.85
N THR A 53 -53.66 46.02 16.20
CA THR A 53 -53.79 46.36 14.78
C THR A 53 -53.95 47.87 14.62
N ARG A 54 -53.71 48.39 13.40
CA ARG A 54 -53.83 49.83 13.09
C ARG A 54 -55.18 50.44 13.50
N GLY A 55 -56.25 49.64 13.51
CA GLY A 55 -57.60 50.12 13.77
C GLY A 55 -58.13 51.01 12.64
N PHE A 56 -59.32 51.58 12.84
CA PHE A 56 -59.93 52.52 11.89
C PHE A 56 -59.02 53.75 11.70
N LEU A 57 -58.73 54.12 10.44
CA LEU A 57 -57.84 55.23 10.07
C LEU A 57 -56.41 55.19 10.65
N SER A 58 -55.94 54.04 11.11
CA SER A 58 -54.63 53.91 11.77
C SER A 58 -54.47 54.74 13.06
N LEU A 59 -55.58 55.07 13.73
CA LEU A 59 -55.59 55.93 14.94
C LEU A 59 -55.25 55.19 16.23
N ASN A 60 -54.93 53.88 16.18
CA ASN A 60 -54.60 53.13 17.37
C ASN A 60 -53.21 53.51 17.91
N TYR A 61 -53.15 54.23 19.02
CA TYR A 61 -51.89 54.64 19.65
C TYR A 61 -51.01 53.45 20.05
N GLN A 62 -51.61 52.35 20.49
CA GLN A 62 -50.87 51.14 20.88
C GLN A 62 -50.18 50.52 19.66
N TYR A 63 -50.81 50.57 18.49
CA TYR A 63 -50.19 50.13 17.23
C TYR A 63 -48.95 50.93 16.89
N TRP A 64 -49.02 52.26 16.99
CA TRP A 64 -47.88 53.13 16.71
C TRP A 64 -46.73 52.88 17.67
N LEU A 65 -47.04 52.69 18.95
CA LEU A 65 -46.06 52.45 19.99
C LEU A 65 -45.36 51.08 19.82
N THR A 66 -46.04 50.07 19.29
CA THR A 66 -45.48 48.71 19.12
C THR A 66 -44.93 48.42 17.73
N TRP A 67 -45.61 48.87 16.67
CA TRP A 67 -45.32 48.50 15.27
C TRP A 67 -45.03 49.70 14.37
N GLY A 68 -45.26 50.93 14.83
CA GLY A 68 -45.05 52.15 14.05
C GLY A 68 -43.61 52.30 13.55
N LEU A 69 -42.63 51.91 14.38
CA LEU A 69 -41.20 51.93 14.04
C LEU A 69 -40.77 50.77 13.14
N HIS A 70 -41.51 49.67 13.12
CA HIS A 70 -41.18 48.45 12.36
C HIS A 70 -42.38 47.94 11.55
N PRO A 71 -42.88 48.71 10.57
CA PRO A 71 -44.08 48.37 9.81
C PRO A 71 -43.94 47.13 8.92
N ASN A 72 -42.70 46.72 8.63
CA ASN A 72 -42.39 45.54 7.83
C ASN A 72 -42.30 44.26 8.68
N TYR A 73 -42.18 44.39 10.01
CA TYR A 73 -42.07 43.25 10.90
C TYR A 73 -43.23 42.27 10.68
N PRO A 74 -44.52 42.65 10.64
CA PRO A 74 -45.61 41.70 10.41
C PRO A 74 -45.63 41.00 9.04
N LYS A 75 -44.84 41.47 8.07
CA LYS A 75 -44.89 41.03 6.67
C LYS A 75 -43.86 39.96 6.32
N THR A 76 -42.74 39.91 7.02
CA THR A 76 -41.60 39.02 6.71
C THR A 76 -41.36 38.05 7.86
N ASP A 77 -41.42 36.74 7.63
CA ASP A 77 -41.09 35.76 8.68
C ASP A 77 -39.59 35.82 9.01
N LEU A 78 -39.27 36.28 10.22
CA LEU A 78 -37.89 36.45 10.70
C LEU A 78 -37.42 35.26 11.56
N ARG A 79 -38.24 34.20 11.70
CA ARG A 79 -37.87 33.08 12.55
C ARG A 79 -36.61 32.39 12.00
N PRO A 80 -35.60 32.14 12.85
CA PRO A 80 -34.34 31.54 12.41
C PRO A 80 -34.51 30.15 11.78
N LEU A 81 -35.50 29.38 12.26
CA LEU A 81 -35.83 28.04 11.81
C LEU A 81 -37.13 27.98 10.98
N SER A 82 -37.57 29.11 10.42
CA SER A 82 -38.60 29.05 9.36
C SER A 82 -38.05 28.32 8.13
N ALA A 83 -38.92 27.88 7.21
CA ALA A 83 -38.51 27.19 5.98
C ALA A 83 -37.45 27.98 5.18
N GLY A 84 -37.57 29.32 5.15
CA GLY A 84 -36.61 30.23 4.51
C GLY A 84 -35.60 30.87 5.45
N GLY A 85 -35.59 30.49 6.74
CA GLY A 85 -34.80 31.14 7.78
C GLY A 85 -33.30 30.87 7.68
N PRO A 86 -32.46 31.72 8.27
CA PRO A 86 -31.00 31.60 8.20
C PRO A 86 -30.47 30.29 8.79
N GLN A 87 -31.07 29.74 9.85
CA GLN A 87 -30.59 28.48 10.44
C GLN A 87 -31.00 27.27 9.60
N SER A 88 -32.21 27.26 9.02
CA SER A 88 -32.63 26.21 8.08
C SER A 88 -31.73 26.17 6.85
N ARG A 89 -31.36 27.34 6.31
CA ARG A 89 -30.39 27.45 5.20
C ARG A 89 -29.02 26.92 5.58
N ARG A 90 -28.53 27.23 6.78
CA ARG A 90 -27.26 26.69 7.30
C ARG A 90 -27.30 25.19 7.47
N LEU A 91 -28.38 24.63 8.04
CA LEU A 91 -28.56 23.19 8.19
C LEU A 91 -28.60 22.49 6.82
N LEU A 92 -29.31 23.08 5.85
CA LEU A 92 -29.34 22.56 4.49
C LEU A 92 -27.96 22.60 3.83
N MET A 93 -27.21 23.70 4.01
CA MET A 93 -25.84 23.81 3.51
C MET A 93 -24.93 22.77 4.17
N VAL A 94 -25.01 22.59 5.49
CA VAL A 94 -24.25 21.58 6.23
C VAL A 94 -24.61 20.17 5.75
N ALA A 95 -25.89 19.89 5.49
CA ALA A 95 -26.32 18.60 4.94
C ALA A 95 -25.76 18.37 3.53
N ALA A 96 -25.78 19.38 2.67
CA ALA A 96 -25.17 19.32 1.35
C ALA A 96 -23.65 19.09 1.45
N MET A 97 -22.95 19.85 2.30
CA MET A 97 -21.52 19.68 2.54
C MET A 97 -21.19 18.28 3.06
N LYS A 98 -21.98 17.76 4.01
CA LYS A 98 -21.82 16.41 4.54
C LYS A 98 -21.94 15.35 3.43
N SER A 99 -22.91 15.49 2.52
CA SER A 99 -23.05 14.55 1.40
C SER A 99 -21.84 14.57 0.46
N THR A 100 -21.25 15.76 0.23
CA THR A 100 -20.03 15.86 -0.57
C THR A 100 -18.82 15.28 0.16
N GLU A 101 -18.71 15.50 1.47
CA GLU A 101 -17.64 14.96 2.30
C GLU A 101 -17.68 13.43 2.37
N GLU A 102 -18.88 12.83 2.48
CA GLU A 102 -19.06 11.38 2.42
C GLU A 102 -18.61 10.79 1.08
N ALA A 103 -18.91 11.45 -0.04
CA ALA A 103 -18.44 11.04 -1.36
C ALA A 103 -16.90 11.13 -1.47
N TYR A 104 -16.29 12.25 -1.03
CA TYR A 104 -14.83 12.39 -1.01
C TYR A 104 -14.16 11.35 -0.12
N LYS A 105 -14.74 11.07 1.05
CA LYS A 105 -14.25 10.03 1.95
C LYS A 105 -14.28 8.66 1.29
N LEU A 106 -15.37 8.30 0.61
CA LEU A 106 -15.46 7.04 -0.12
C LEU A 106 -14.37 6.95 -1.18
N HIS A 107 -14.14 8.00 -1.96
CA HIS A 107 -13.06 8.03 -2.96
C HIS A 107 -11.68 7.87 -2.33
N ALA A 108 -11.41 8.56 -1.22
CA ALA A 108 -10.15 8.45 -0.49
C ALA A 108 -9.94 7.04 0.07
N ASP A 109 -10.99 6.44 0.64
CA ASP A 109 -10.96 5.07 1.15
C ASP A 109 -10.74 4.06 0.03
N THR A 110 -11.40 4.23 -1.12
CA THR A 110 -11.15 3.38 -2.30
C THR A 110 -9.72 3.49 -2.78
N LEU A 111 -9.18 4.72 -2.92
CA LEU A 111 -7.81 4.94 -3.38
C LEU A 111 -6.78 4.36 -2.41
N ARG A 112 -7.03 4.49 -1.10
CA ARG A 112 -6.20 3.88 -0.06
C ARG A 112 -6.21 2.36 -0.18
N ASN A 113 -7.40 1.76 -0.30
CA ASN A 113 -7.53 0.31 -0.37
C ASN A 113 -6.92 -0.25 -1.65
N THR A 114 -7.09 0.43 -2.80
CA THR A 114 -6.43 0.04 -4.05
C THR A 114 -4.92 0.17 -3.93
N ALA A 115 -4.40 1.28 -3.41
CA ALA A 115 -2.96 1.47 -3.20
C ALA A 115 -2.38 0.40 -2.25
N LEU A 116 -3.05 0.09 -1.14
CA LEU A 116 -2.62 -0.98 -0.23
C LEU A 116 -2.61 -2.34 -0.93
N SER A 117 -3.63 -2.65 -1.73
CA SER A 117 -3.68 -3.89 -2.50
C SER A 117 -2.58 -3.96 -3.56
N GLU A 118 -2.30 -2.85 -4.25
CA GLU A 118 -1.24 -2.76 -5.24
C GLU A 118 0.12 -2.91 -4.59
N THR A 119 0.41 -2.18 -3.50
CA THR A 119 1.68 -2.32 -2.77
C THR A 119 1.92 -3.75 -2.29
N ALA A 120 0.89 -4.48 -1.88
CA ALA A 120 0.99 -5.90 -1.54
C ALA A 120 1.36 -6.77 -2.75
N ASN A 121 0.82 -6.45 -3.94
CA ASN A 121 1.19 -7.13 -5.19
C ASN A 121 2.64 -6.83 -5.64
N TYR A 122 3.14 -5.62 -5.37
CA TYR A 122 4.52 -5.23 -5.69
C TYR A 122 5.56 -5.70 -4.65
N ALA A 123 5.13 -5.96 -3.42
CA ALA A 123 6.03 -6.27 -2.32
C ALA A 123 6.90 -7.50 -2.63
N GLY A 124 8.23 -7.33 -2.56
CA GLY A 124 9.19 -8.42 -2.71
C GLY A 124 9.02 -9.50 -1.63
N ILE A 125 8.58 -9.10 -0.42
CA ILE A 125 8.36 -10.01 0.73
C ILE A 125 7.31 -11.10 0.41
N ALA A 126 6.30 -10.78 -0.40
CA ALA A 126 5.29 -11.75 -0.84
C ALA A 126 5.81 -12.75 -1.91
N SER A 127 7.06 -12.61 -2.39
CA SER A 127 7.67 -13.55 -3.36
C SER A 127 7.76 -14.97 -2.83
N GLN A 128 7.97 -15.13 -1.52
CA GLN A 128 8.11 -16.44 -0.89
C GLN A 128 6.79 -17.22 -0.92
N THR A 129 5.66 -16.52 -0.97
CA THR A 129 4.32 -17.10 -1.02
C THR A 129 3.74 -17.17 -2.44
N ASP A 130 4.50 -16.80 -3.49
CA ASP A 130 3.98 -16.90 -4.87
C ASP A 130 3.72 -18.38 -5.21
N PRO A 131 2.47 -18.77 -5.51
CA PRO A 131 2.14 -20.16 -5.81
C PRO A 131 2.95 -20.72 -6.97
N LEU A 132 3.22 -19.91 -8.00
CA LEU A 132 3.96 -20.37 -9.18
C LEU A 132 5.43 -20.67 -8.85
N TRP A 133 6.03 -19.86 -7.96
CA TRP A 133 7.38 -20.12 -7.46
C TRP A 133 7.43 -21.46 -6.71
N GLN A 134 6.51 -21.68 -5.77
CA GLN A 134 6.49 -22.90 -4.95
C GLN A 134 6.23 -24.17 -5.77
N LEU A 135 5.33 -24.08 -6.76
CA LEU A 135 4.90 -25.25 -7.54
C LEU A 135 5.91 -25.65 -8.62
N TYR A 136 6.54 -24.67 -9.28
CA TYR A 136 7.37 -24.90 -10.45
C TYR A 136 8.83 -24.43 -10.26
N TYR A 137 9.06 -23.12 -10.15
CA TYR A 137 10.42 -22.57 -10.22
C TYR A 137 11.33 -23.04 -9.08
N LYS A 138 10.80 -23.19 -7.87
CA LYS A 138 11.58 -23.68 -6.72
C LYS A 138 12.19 -25.05 -6.99
N LYS A 139 11.46 -25.93 -7.68
CA LYS A 139 11.95 -27.27 -8.05
C LYS A 139 12.99 -27.20 -9.17
N GLU A 140 12.72 -26.39 -10.20
CA GLU A 140 13.64 -26.22 -11.34
C GLU A 140 14.99 -25.59 -10.93
N PHE A 141 14.99 -24.74 -9.89
CA PHE A 141 16.21 -24.14 -9.34
C PHE A 141 16.77 -24.91 -8.13
N GLN A 142 16.24 -26.09 -7.79
CA GLN A 142 16.66 -26.80 -6.57
C GLN A 142 18.16 -27.09 -6.58
N ASP A 143 18.67 -27.64 -7.67
CA ASP A 143 20.10 -27.95 -7.87
C ASP A 143 21.02 -26.70 -7.79
N LEU A 144 20.47 -25.52 -8.09
CA LEU A 144 21.19 -24.24 -7.98
C LEU A 144 21.13 -23.68 -6.55
N LEU A 145 20.01 -23.86 -5.84
CA LEU A 145 19.79 -23.35 -4.49
C LEU A 145 20.47 -24.21 -3.43
N GLU A 146 20.43 -25.52 -3.61
CA GLU A 146 21.02 -26.56 -2.76
C GLU A 146 22.35 -27.05 -3.34
N PHE A 147 23.11 -26.13 -3.97
CA PHE A 147 24.36 -26.48 -4.63
C PHE A 147 25.35 -27.14 -3.65
N ASN A 148 25.69 -28.39 -3.92
CA ASN A 148 26.72 -29.14 -3.22
C ASN A 148 27.90 -29.39 -4.16
N GLU A 149 29.11 -29.06 -3.69
CA GLU A 149 30.34 -29.26 -4.48
C GLU A 149 30.60 -30.73 -4.79
N ALA A 150 30.13 -31.66 -3.95
CA ALA A 150 30.26 -33.09 -4.19
C ALA A 150 29.48 -33.54 -5.45
N ASP A 151 28.32 -32.93 -5.71
CA ASP A 151 27.46 -33.28 -6.83
C ASP A 151 28.02 -32.78 -8.17
N LEU A 152 28.83 -31.71 -8.15
CA LEU A 152 29.51 -31.18 -9.35
C LEU A 152 30.38 -32.26 -10.03
N PHE A 153 31.03 -33.10 -9.23
CA PHE A 153 31.92 -34.15 -9.68
C PHE A 153 31.29 -35.55 -9.65
N ALA A 154 29.98 -35.66 -9.42
CA ALA A 154 29.29 -36.93 -9.38
C ALA A 154 29.35 -37.65 -10.74
N GLY A 155 29.74 -38.92 -10.72
CA GLY A 155 29.85 -39.77 -11.92
C GLY A 155 31.01 -39.45 -12.86
N LEU A 156 32.00 -38.66 -12.43
CA LEU A 156 33.24 -38.40 -13.19
C LEU A 156 34.36 -39.35 -12.77
N GLU A 157 35.13 -39.83 -13.76
CA GLU A 157 36.38 -40.56 -13.52
C GLU A 157 37.42 -39.63 -12.86
N PRO A 158 38.25 -40.10 -11.91
CA PRO A 158 39.20 -39.26 -11.18
C PRO A 158 40.13 -38.44 -12.09
N SER A 159 40.61 -39.05 -13.18
CA SER A 159 41.47 -38.41 -14.19
C SER A 159 40.82 -37.20 -14.87
N VAL A 160 39.49 -37.24 -15.06
CA VAL A 160 38.71 -36.15 -15.64
C VAL A 160 38.46 -35.05 -14.62
N LYS A 161 38.27 -35.40 -13.34
CA LYS A 161 38.10 -34.42 -12.26
C LYS A 161 39.33 -33.52 -12.16
N ASP A 162 40.52 -34.11 -12.07
CA ASP A 162 41.78 -33.38 -11.97
C ASP A 162 41.98 -32.45 -13.18
N TYR A 163 41.66 -32.92 -14.39
CA TYR A 163 41.76 -32.11 -15.60
C TYR A 163 40.79 -30.92 -15.59
N VAL A 164 39.56 -31.12 -15.12
CA VAL A 164 38.53 -30.07 -15.09
C VAL A 164 38.80 -29.04 -14.00
N GLU A 165 39.38 -29.46 -12.86
CA GLU A 165 39.85 -28.58 -11.80
C GLU A 165 41.07 -27.76 -12.26
N GLN A 166 42.11 -28.41 -12.77
CA GLN A 166 43.31 -27.72 -13.28
C GLN A 166 42.98 -26.80 -14.46
N GLY A 167 42.02 -27.19 -15.30
CA GLY A 167 41.54 -26.41 -16.44
C GLY A 167 40.65 -25.22 -16.06
N GLY A 168 40.36 -24.98 -14.78
CA GLY A 168 39.55 -23.84 -14.30
C GLY A 168 38.09 -23.88 -14.74
N SER A 169 37.62 -24.98 -15.32
CA SER A 169 36.25 -25.11 -15.80
C SER A 169 35.26 -25.29 -14.66
N ALA A 170 35.67 -25.99 -13.58
CA ALA A 170 34.89 -26.09 -12.34
C ALA A 170 34.71 -24.71 -11.68
N ASP A 171 35.80 -23.93 -11.58
CA ASP A 171 35.74 -22.59 -10.97
C ASP A 171 34.91 -21.59 -11.77
N TRP A 172 34.98 -21.67 -13.11
CA TRP A 172 34.08 -20.89 -13.97
C TRP A 172 32.61 -21.21 -13.68
N TYR A 173 32.26 -22.51 -13.60
CA TYR A 173 30.89 -22.94 -13.33
C TYR A 173 30.43 -22.48 -11.94
N ARG A 174 31.28 -22.64 -10.92
CA ARG A 174 31.00 -22.16 -9.55
C ARG A 174 30.67 -20.67 -9.55
N LYS A 175 31.52 -19.83 -10.15
CA LYS A 175 31.29 -18.37 -10.20
C LYS A 175 30.01 -18.02 -10.93
N GLU A 176 29.76 -18.61 -12.09
CA GLU A 176 28.57 -18.32 -12.88
C GLU A 176 27.29 -18.77 -12.17
N SER A 177 27.31 -19.95 -11.52
CA SER A 177 26.20 -20.44 -10.71
C SER A 177 25.91 -19.52 -9.52
N GLN A 178 26.95 -19.02 -8.85
CA GLN A 178 26.82 -18.08 -7.75
C GLN A 178 26.22 -16.74 -8.21
N MET A 179 26.71 -16.18 -9.32
CA MET A 179 26.16 -14.94 -9.89
C MET A 179 24.68 -15.11 -10.26
N LEU A 180 24.31 -16.26 -10.83
CA LEU A 180 22.92 -16.53 -11.18
C LEU A 180 22.04 -16.64 -9.93
N ARG A 181 22.53 -17.28 -8.86
CA ARG A 181 21.85 -17.37 -7.57
C ARG A 181 21.65 -15.99 -6.94
N GLU A 182 22.67 -15.14 -6.94
CA GLU A 182 22.60 -13.77 -6.40
C GLU A 182 21.56 -12.93 -7.18
N ARG A 183 21.56 -13.03 -8.51
CA ARG A 183 20.54 -12.36 -9.34
C ARG A 183 19.14 -12.87 -9.05
N LEU A 184 18.97 -14.18 -8.88
CA LEU A 184 17.70 -14.81 -8.52
C LEU A 184 17.20 -14.31 -7.16
N GLU A 185 18.09 -14.22 -6.16
CA GLU A 185 17.77 -13.69 -4.85
C GLU A 185 17.41 -12.19 -4.89
N ALA A 186 18.12 -11.40 -5.71
CA ALA A 186 17.78 -10.01 -5.95
C ALA A 186 16.37 -9.85 -6.55
N VAL A 187 15.99 -10.67 -7.53
CA VAL A 187 14.63 -10.65 -8.09
C VAL A 187 13.57 -11.08 -7.08
N ARG A 188 13.92 -11.94 -6.11
CA ARG A 188 13.00 -12.37 -5.04
C ARG A 188 12.79 -11.28 -3.98
N THR A 189 13.81 -10.49 -3.68
CA THR A 189 13.76 -9.50 -2.59
C THR A 189 13.33 -8.11 -3.06
N THR A 190 13.57 -7.77 -4.32
CA THR A 190 13.21 -6.47 -4.89
C THR A 190 11.69 -6.29 -5.06
N ASN A 191 11.25 -5.04 -4.93
CA ASN A 191 9.86 -4.67 -5.17
C ASN A 191 9.62 -4.59 -6.68
N LEU A 192 8.95 -5.60 -7.22
CA LEU A 192 8.63 -5.74 -8.63
C LEU A 192 7.19 -6.21 -8.76
N ASP A 193 6.52 -5.79 -9.82
CA ASP A 193 5.22 -6.36 -10.20
C ASP A 193 5.33 -7.88 -10.31
N ARG A 194 4.26 -8.59 -9.94
CA ARG A 194 4.20 -10.05 -10.04
C ARG A 194 4.48 -10.54 -11.45
N GLY A 195 3.92 -9.91 -12.48
CA GLY A 195 4.14 -10.32 -13.88
C GLY A 195 5.61 -10.18 -14.29
N SER A 196 6.21 -9.04 -13.98
CA SER A 196 7.64 -8.78 -14.22
C SER A 196 8.54 -9.80 -13.51
N ARG A 197 8.19 -10.17 -12.28
CA ARG A 197 8.92 -11.17 -11.49
C ARG A 197 8.86 -12.57 -12.12
N ILE A 198 7.69 -12.97 -12.61
CA ILE A 198 7.51 -14.26 -13.31
C ILE A 198 8.35 -14.31 -14.60
N ILE A 199 8.36 -13.22 -15.37
CA ILE A 199 9.16 -13.12 -16.59
C ILE A 199 10.66 -13.20 -16.25
N ALA A 200 11.08 -12.53 -15.17
CA ALA A 200 12.45 -12.61 -14.69
C ALA A 200 12.86 -14.03 -14.29
N TYR A 201 12.01 -14.76 -13.56
CA TYR A 201 12.25 -16.18 -13.25
C TYR A 201 12.39 -17.03 -14.50
N HIS A 202 11.51 -16.84 -15.48
CA HIS A 202 11.58 -17.58 -16.73
C HIS A 202 12.89 -17.33 -17.49
N ARG A 203 13.33 -16.07 -17.55
CA ARG A 203 14.61 -15.70 -18.16
C ARG A 203 15.79 -16.34 -17.44
N MET A 204 15.81 -16.26 -16.11
CA MET A 204 16.86 -16.88 -15.29
C MET A 204 16.91 -18.40 -15.44
N LEU A 205 15.76 -19.04 -15.59
CA LEU A 205 15.67 -20.48 -15.84
C LEU A 205 16.23 -20.83 -17.22
N GLY A 206 16.00 -19.99 -18.23
CA GLY A 206 16.65 -20.11 -19.54
C GLY A 206 18.18 -19.94 -19.45
N GLU A 207 18.66 -18.98 -18.66
CA GLU A 207 20.10 -18.78 -18.40
C GLU A 207 20.70 -19.99 -17.67
N TYR A 208 19.98 -20.55 -16.68
CA TYR A 208 20.39 -21.73 -15.93
C TYR A 208 20.53 -22.98 -16.83
N ARG A 209 19.54 -23.25 -17.67
CA ARG A 209 19.59 -24.40 -18.60
C ARG A 209 20.74 -24.29 -19.60
N LYS A 210 21.05 -23.07 -20.06
CA LYS A 210 22.22 -22.83 -20.92
C LYS A 210 23.53 -23.10 -20.17
N LEU A 211 23.63 -22.66 -18.92
CA LEU A 211 24.78 -22.89 -18.06
C LEU A 211 25.04 -24.39 -17.84
N LEU A 212 23.98 -25.16 -17.55
CA LEU A 212 24.06 -26.62 -17.44
C LEU A 212 24.52 -27.28 -18.74
N ALA A 213 23.94 -26.90 -19.89
CA ALA A 213 24.35 -27.45 -21.18
C ALA A 213 25.83 -27.14 -21.51
N ILE A 214 26.30 -25.94 -21.19
CA ILE A 214 27.72 -25.58 -21.37
C ILE A 214 28.61 -26.41 -20.42
N TRP A 215 28.19 -26.64 -19.19
CA TRP A 215 28.91 -27.49 -18.26
C TRP A 215 29.03 -28.94 -18.73
N GLU A 216 27.91 -29.54 -19.15
CA GLU A 216 27.88 -30.90 -19.68
C GLU A 216 28.77 -31.06 -20.91
N THR A 217 28.72 -30.10 -21.83
CA THR A 217 29.60 -30.13 -23.02
C THR A 217 31.07 -30.00 -22.65
N LYS A 218 31.44 -29.17 -21.67
CA LYS A 218 32.82 -29.08 -21.15
C LYS A 218 33.25 -30.41 -20.53
N ARG A 219 32.38 -31.04 -19.74
CA ARG A 219 32.61 -32.35 -19.12
C ARG A 219 32.84 -33.45 -20.16
N GLN A 220 31.97 -33.54 -21.16
CA GLN A 220 32.08 -34.52 -22.26
C GLN A 220 33.34 -34.29 -23.10
N ARG A 221 33.69 -33.02 -23.38
CA ARG A 221 34.93 -32.69 -24.10
C ARG A 221 36.17 -33.09 -23.32
N ALA A 222 36.19 -32.86 -22.01
CA ALA A 222 37.29 -33.27 -21.14
C ALA A 222 37.46 -34.80 -21.15
N SER A 223 36.38 -35.57 -21.01
CA SER A 223 36.46 -37.04 -21.05
C SER A 223 36.90 -37.55 -22.42
N LEU A 224 36.40 -36.97 -23.52
CA LEU A 224 36.81 -37.34 -24.87
C LEU A 224 38.29 -37.05 -25.11
N TYR A 225 38.76 -35.86 -24.73
CA TYR A 225 40.16 -35.47 -24.86
C TYR A 225 41.08 -36.43 -24.10
N LEU A 226 40.75 -36.78 -22.86
CA LEU A 226 41.53 -37.73 -22.06
C LEU A 226 41.52 -39.14 -22.66
N SER A 227 40.38 -39.60 -23.17
CA SER A 227 40.29 -40.90 -23.84
C SER A 227 41.14 -40.97 -25.12
N ILE A 228 41.18 -39.89 -25.90
CA ILE A 228 42.00 -39.80 -27.12
C ILE A 228 43.48 -39.72 -26.76
N LYS A 229 43.83 -38.87 -25.78
CA LYS A 229 45.21 -38.76 -25.28
C LYS A 229 45.74 -40.10 -24.76
N GLY A 230 44.93 -40.83 -24.00
CA GLY A 230 45.27 -42.19 -23.55
C GLY A 230 45.53 -43.16 -24.70
N LYS A 231 44.67 -43.17 -25.73
CA LYS A 231 44.87 -44.01 -26.93
C LYS A 231 46.12 -43.63 -27.72
N VAL A 232 46.38 -42.33 -27.91
CA VAL A 232 47.56 -41.85 -28.63
C VAL A 232 48.85 -42.24 -27.88
N ASN A 233 48.87 -42.07 -26.55
CA ASN A 233 50.01 -42.47 -25.74
C ASN A 233 50.26 -43.99 -25.82
N ALA A 234 49.20 -44.80 -25.75
CA ALA A 234 49.33 -46.26 -25.90
C ALA A 234 49.83 -46.66 -27.30
N LEU A 235 49.44 -45.95 -28.36
CA LEU A 235 49.97 -46.17 -29.70
C LEU A 235 51.45 -45.76 -29.81
N GLN A 236 51.85 -44.66 -29.18
CA GLN A 236 53.24 -44.23 -29.14
C GLN A 236 54.13 -45.23 -28.37
N GLU A 237 53.70 -45.69 -27.20
CA GLU A 237 54.39 -46.72 -26.43
C GLU A 237 54.47 -48.06 -27.18
N ASN A 238 53.40 -48.45 -27.87
CA ASN A 238 53.45 -49.64 -28.72
C ASN A 238 54.34 -49.45 -29.96
N SER A 239 54.45 -48.23 -30.50
CA SER A 239 55.36 -47.93 -31.61
C SER A 239 56.83 -47.92 -31.18
N THR A 240 57.15 -47.48 -29.96
CA THR A 240 58.52 -47.58 -29.42
C THR A 240 58.87 -49.03 -29.08
N VAL A 241 57.91 -49.85 -28.64
CA VAL A 241 58.12 -51.31 -28.48
C VAL A 241 58.25 -52.02 -29.82
N ALA A 242 57.49 -51.63 -30.85
CA ALA A 242 57.63 -52.18 -32.21
C ALA A 242 58.94 -51.73 -32.89
N MET A 243 59.45 -50.53 -32.60
CA MET A 243 60.78 -50.09 -33.03
C MET A 243 61.92 -50.70 -32.20
N ALA A 244 61.69 -51.05 -30.93
CA ALA A 244 62.63 -51.79 -30.08
C ALA A 244 62.61 -53.30 -30.36
N ALA A 245 61.53 -53.83 -30.93
CA ALA A 245 61.45 -55.16 -31.52
C ALA A 245 62.19 -55.19 -32.86
N ARG A 246 63.51 -55.01 -32.78
CA ARG A 246 64.54 -55.51 -33.69
C ARG A 246 64.09 -55.57 -35.16
N GLY A 247 64.23 -54.45 -35.86
CA GLY A 247 64.44 -54.53 -37.32
C GLY A 247 65.59 -55.50 -37.54
N LYS A 248 65.30 -56.69 -38.09
CA LYS A 248 66.34 -57.66 -38.47
C LYS A 248 67.30 -56.93 -39.40
N SER A 249 68.61 -56.96 -39.13
CA SER A 249 69.56 -56.37 -40.08
C SER A 249 69.51 -57.17 -41.38
N ASP A 250 69.79 -56.54 -42.51
CA ASP A 250 69.75 -57.18 -43.84
C ASP A 250 70.60 -58.47 -43.89
N LEU A 251 71.64 -58.54 -43.06
CA LEU A 251 72.49 -59.72 -42.87
C LEU A 251 71.74 -60.88 -42.19
N GLN A 252 70.94 -60.60 -41.16
CA GLN A 252 70.07 -61.60 -40.52
C GLN A 252 68.91 -62.05 -41.42
N ILE A 253 68.44 -61.16 -42.31
CA ILE A 253 67.43 -61.51 -43.32
C ILE A 253 68.06 -62.41 -44.39
N ALA A 254 69.26 -62.09 -44.87
CA ALA A 254 69.99 -62.91 -45.84
C ALA A 254 70.29 -64.32 -45.30
N ASP A 255 70.73 -64.45 -44.04
CA ASP A 255 71.00 -65.76 -43.41
C ASP A 255 69.71 -66.58 -43.17
N ASP A 256 68.58 -65.94 -42.82
CA ASP A 256 67.27 -66.61 -42.68
C ASP A 256 66.74 -67.08 -44.06
N ILE A 257 67.03 -66.34 -45.14
CA ILE A 257 66.71 -66.75 -46.52
C ILE A 257 67.61 -67.90 -46.97
N LEU A 258 68.93 -67.82 -46.75
CA LEU A 258 69.88 -68.88 -47.12
C LEU A 258 69.64 -70.19 -46.36
N SER A 259 69.28 -70.11 -45.07
CA SER A 259 68.96 -71.30 -44.27
C SER A 259 67.64 -71.97 -44.66
N ARG A 260 66.68 -71.20 -45.20
CA ARG A 260 65.42 -71.73 -45.77
C ARG A 260 65.59 -72.22 -47.20
N ALA A 261 66.49 -71.61 -47.97
CA ALA A 261 66.89 -72.03 -49.30
C ALA A 261 67.94 -73.16 -49.22
N LYS A 262 67.55 -74.30 -48.65
CA LYS A 262 68.28 -75.54 -48.89
C LYS A 262 68.17 -75.91 -50.37
N LEU A 263 69.26 -75.74 -51.10
CA LEU A 263 69.68 -76.60 -52.23
C LEU A 263 70.82 -77.48 -51.73
#